data_AF-A0AAW6G0W0-F1
#
_entry.id   AF-A0AAW6G0W0-F1
#
_cell.length_a   1.000
_cell.length_b   1.000
_cell.length_c   1.000
_cell.angle_alpha   90.00
_cell.angle_beta   90.00
_cell.angle_gamma   90.00
#
_symmetry.space_group_name_H-M   'P 1'
#
loop_
_entity.id
_entity.type
_entity.pdbx_description
1 polymer ?
#
loop_
_entity_poly.entity_id
_entity_poly.type
_entity_poly.pdbx_seq_one_letter_code
_entity_poly.pdbx_strand_id
1 'polypeptide(L)'
;MNKRHYEHTLPNIRGSLSNTYRQNSAFDNIVDVFLVAWQIIHVRNSMGVNYRKALAYANFLKKQVEIDSTLEKINPVSDRFEIKSAIKDHSLIIEWPKANMISNGQRDILTFISRLMECHYKESKACILVIDEFFDYLDDANLVAFQYYISTLIDSYRKNRRIIFPILLTHIDPNYLKHFCFNDKRLNICYLKNYKGKISDKMAQFIGARENLLIKNAVDTYYLHYHPNIDTIDITEEFKQLSLNLDWGTPRMFKKKVDRELRKYLLEPGKTYDPLAVCVSIRIKIEENAYNYIDADAHKQEFLITHGTTEKLNYAHDQGIVVPETYYLLGIIYNHPLHIAGDNDMSKQLSMKLENETIKSMIRHLWE
;
A
#
# COMPACT_ATOMS: atom_id res chain seq x y z
N MET A 1 3.68 20.89 -67.68
CA MET A 1 5.00 21.55 -67.67
C MET A 1 4.90 22.78 -66.78
N ASN A 2 5.38 22.70 -65.53
CA ASN A 2 5.81 23.86 -64.75
C ASN A 2 6.61 23.37 -63.54
N LYS A 3 7.93 23.45 -63.66
CA LYS A 3 8.90 23.20 -62.59
C LYS A 3 8.75 24.32 -61.56
N ARG A 4 8.44 23.99 -60.31
CA ARG A 4 8.70 24.90 -59.18
C ARG A 4 9.97 24.41 -58.49
N HIS A 5 11.04 25.19 -58.66
CA HIS A 5 12.25 25.10 -57.86
C HIS A 5 11.88 25.33 -56.38
N TYR A 6 12.15 24.35 -55.53
CA TYR A 6 12.27 24.56 -54.09
C TYR A 6 13.77 24.57 -53.77
N GLU A 7 14.33 25.76 -53.62
CA GLU A 7 15.61 25.94 -52.95
C GLU A 7 15.40 25.66 -51.47
N HIS A 8 15.88 24.50 -50.99
CA HIS A 8 16.10 24.30 -49.56
C HIS A 8 17.32 25.11 -49.15
N THR A 9 17.10 26.32 -48.66
CA THR A 9 18.08 27.03 -47.84
C THR A 9 18.36 26.18 -46.60
N LEU A 10 19.62 25.75 -46.47
CA LEU A 10 20.14 25.07 -45.28
C LEU A 10 19.79 25.89 -44.03
N PRO A 11 19.05 25.33 -43.05
CA PRO A 11 18.79 26.02 -41.80
C PRO A 11 20.12 26.34 -41.13
N ASN A 12 20.22 27.58 -40.65
CA ASN A 12 21.38 28.19 -40.03
C ASN A 12 21.93 27.34 -38.85
N ILE A 13 22.85 26.40 -39.15
CA ILE A 13 23.44 25.42 -38.22
C ILE A 13 24.08 26.11 -36.99
N ARG A 14 24.47 27.38 -37.12
CA ARG A 14 25.06 28.20 -36.04
C ARG A 14 24.10 28.52 -34.90
N GLY A 15 22.81 28.71 -35.17
CA GLY A 15 21.83 29.14 -34.16
C GLY A 15 21.27 27.98 -33.31
N SER A 16 21.18 26.78 -33.90
CA SER A 16 20.58 25.63 -33.22
C SER A 16 21.54 24.91 -32.27
N LEU A 17 22.83 24.82 -32.61
CA LEU A 17 23.84 24.17 -31.75
C LEU A 17 24.20 25.05 -30.54
N SER A 18 24.36 26.37 -30.72
CA SER A 18 24.74 27.27 -29.63
C SER A 18 23.71 27.33 -28.50
N ASN A 19 22.42 27.22 -28.84
CA ASN A 19 21.34 27.17 -27.85
C ASN A 19 21.30 25.85 -27.08
N THR A 20 21.69 24.72 -27.68
CA THR A 20 21.78 23.42 -26.98
C THR A 20 22.96 23.38 -26.01
N TYR A 21 24.10 24.00 -26.35
CA TYR A 21 25.28 24.04 -25.46
C TYR A 21 25.18 25.12 -24.37
N ARG A 22 24.46 26.23 -24.58
CA ARG A 22 24.24 27.27 -23.55
C ARG A 22 23.30 26.85 -22.41
N GLN A 23 22.41 25.87 -22.62
CA GLN A 23 21.49 25.42 -21.57
C GLN A 23 22.16 24.55 -20.49
N ASN A 24 23.37 24.04 -20.75
CA ASN A 24 24.22 23.43 -19.74
C ASN A 24 25.35 24.41 -19.42
N SER A 25 25.50 24.79 -18.16
CA SER A 25 26.40 25.83 -17.62
C SER A 25 27.92 25.55 -17.77
N ALA A 26 28.37 24.96 -18.87
CA ALA A 26 29.72 24.42 -19.00
C ALA A 26 30.72 25.35 -19.74
N PHE A 27 30.26 26.44 -20.38
CA PHE A 27 31.11 27.28 -21.21
C PHE A 27 30.77 28.77 -21.05
N ASP A 28 31.76 29.57 -20.63
CA ASP A 28 31.56 30.96 -20.24
C ASP A 28 31.64 31.96 -21.41
N ASN A 29 32.12 31.56 -22.59
CA ASN A 29 32.20 32.44 -23.75
C ASN A 29 31.92 31.73 -25.10
N ILE A 30 31.66 32.54 -26.13
CA ILE A 30 31.29 32.05 -27.48
C ILE A 30 32.46 31.39 -28.23
N VAL A 31 33.70 31.73 -27.88
CA VAL A 31 34.92 31.14 -28.45
C VAL A 31 35.05 29.69 -27.99
N ASP A 32 34.80 29.41 -26.72
CA ASP A 32 34.83 28.04 -26.17
C ASP A 32 33.76 27.16 -26.83
N VAL A 33 32.55 27.69 -26.99
CA VAL A 33 31.47 26.99 -27.72
C VAL A 33 31.88 26.70 -29.17
N PHE A 34 32.52 27.66 -29.84
CA PHE A 34 33.01 27.47 -31.20
C PHE A 34 34.12 26.42 -31.28
N LEU A 35 35.11 26.48 -30.38
CA LEU A 35 36.22 25.52 -30.33
C LEU A 35 35.73 24.11 -30.02
N VAL A 36 34.80 23.95 -29.08
CA VAL A 36 34.17 22.66 -28.76
C VAL A 36 33.41 22.12 -29.96
N ALA A 37 32.58 22.95 -30.61
CA ALA A 37 31.85 22.53 -31.80
C ALA A 37 32.80 22.11 -32.94
N TRP A 38 33.86 22.87 -33.16
CA TRP A 38 34.89 22.55 -34.16
C TRP A 38 35.60 21.24 -33.82
N GLN A 39 36.01 21.04 -32.56
CA GLN A 39 36.64 19.80 -32.10
C GLN A 39 35.72 18.59 -32.32
N ILE A 40 34.43 18.68 -31.97
CA ILE A 40 33.47 17.58 -32.18
C ILE A 40 33.34 17.24 -33.67
N ILE A 41 33.22 18.25 -34.54
CA ILE A 41 33.11 18.05 -35.99
C ILE A 41 34.39 17.44 -36.54
N HIS A 42 35.54 17.97 -36.14
CA HIS A 42 36.85 17.48 -36.58
C HIS A 42 37.08 16.03 -36.16
N VAL A 43 36.85 15.70 -34.89
CA VAL A 43 36.98 14.32 -34.37
C VAL A 43 36.02 13.37 -35.10
N ARG A 44 34.77 13.78 -35.32
CA ARG A 44 33.80 12.96 -36.07
C ARG A 44 34.27 12.68 -37.49
N ASN A 45 34.80 13.69 -38.18
CA ASN A 45 35.27 13.53 -39.56
C ASN A 45 36.54 12.68 -39.62
N SER A 46 37.51 12.93 -38.72
CA SER A 46 38.77 12.19 -38.67
C SER A 46 38.59 10.71 -38.28
N MET A 47 37.61 10.39 -37.44
CA MET A 47 37.34 9.01 -37.01
C MET A 47 36.39 8.25 -37.95
N GLY A 48 35.66 8.93 -38.83
CA GLY A 48 34.72 8.31 -39.78
C GLY A 48 33.76 7.32 -39.11
N VAL A 49 33.75 6.06 -39.59
CA VAL A 49 32.90 4.99 -39.07
C VAL A 49 33.21 4.61 -37.61
N ASN A 50 34.44 4.84 -37.14
CA ASN A 50 34.87 4.52 -35.77
C ASN A 50 34.32 5.51 -34.74
N TYR A 51 33.87 6.69 -35.15
CA TYR A 51 33.27 7.68 -34.25
C TYR A 51 32.07 7.09 -33.49
N ARG A 52 31.22 6.32 -34.19
CA ARG A 52 30.05 5.66 -33.55
C ARG A 52 30.46 4.63 -32.51
N LYS A 53 31.52 3.86 -32.76
CA LYS A 53 32.07 2.87 -31.82
C LYS A 53 32.66 3.57 -30.59
N ALA A 54 33.41 4.65 -30.80
CA ALA A 54 33.98 5.44 -29.71
C ALA A 54 32.90 6.10 -28.85
N LEU A 55 31.83 6.64 -29.46
CA LEU A 55 30.69 7.19 -28.74
C LEU A 55 29.95 6.12 -27.92
N ALA A 56 29.72 4.94 -28.50
CA ALA A 56 29.11 3.82 -27.78
C ALA A 56 29.95 3.39 -26.57
N TYR A 57 31.27 3.31 -26.73
CA TYR A 57 32.19 3.00 -25.63
C TYR A 57 32.24 4.10 -24.56
N ALA A 58 32.23 5.38 -24.96
CA ALA A 58 32.16 6.50 -24.00
C ALA A 58 30.86 6.46 -23.19
N ASN A 59 29.73 6.15 -23.82
CA ASN A 59 28.45 5.95 -23.12
C ASN A 59 28.49 4.75 -22.18
N PHE A 60 29.17 3.66 -22.58
CA PHE A 60 29.38 2.49 -21.74
C PHE A 60 30.19 2.83 -20.47
N LEU A 61 31.28 3.59 -20.60
CA LEU A 61 32.08 4.03 -19.44
C LEU A 61 31.30 4.99 -18.53
N LYS A 62 30.55 5.93 -19.11
CA LYS A 62 29.67 6.82 -18.34
C LYS A 62 28.65 6.01 -17.52
N LYS A 63 28.04 5.00 -18.15
CA LYS A 63 27.13 4.07 -17.48
C LYS A 63 27.82 3.33 -16.33
N GLN A 64 29.06 2.88 -16.49
CA GLN A 64 29.81 2.23 -15.40
C GLN A 64 29.97 3.14 -14.19
N VAL A 65 30.38 4.39 -14.39
CA VAL A 65 30.58 5.37 -13.31
C VAL A 65 29.27 5.66 -12.56
N GLU A 66 28.17 5.84 -13.30
CA GLU A 66 26.84 6.04 -12.71
C GLU A 66 26.40 4.82 -11.88
N ILE A 67 26.70 3.62 -12.38
CA ILE A 67 26.40 2.37 -11.68
C ILE A 67 27.19 2.28 -10.37
N ASP A 68 28.51 2.46 -10.43
CA ASP A 68 29.39 2.33 -9.27
C ASP A 68 29.08 3.40 -8.21
N SER A 69 28.81 4.64 -8.61
CA SER A 69 28.40 5.70 -7.66
C SER A 69 27.05 5.41 -7.01
N THR A 70 26.13 4.74 -7.72
CA THR A 70 24.86 4.33 -7.14
C THR A 70 25.07 3.21 -6.13
N LEU A 71 25.83 2.16 -6.49
CA LEU A 71 26.17 1.03 -5.62
C LEU A 71 26.88 1.47 -4.34
N GLU A 72 27.81 2.41 -4.41
CA GLU A 72 28.53 2.93 -3.25
C GLU A 72 27.58 3.57 -2.22
N LYS A 73 26.62 4.38 -2.67
CA LYS A 73 25.70 5.13 -1.79
C LYS A 73 24.70 4.25 -1.04
N ILE A 74 24.38 3.09 -1.60
CA ILE A 74 23.28 2.22 -1.15
C ILE A 74 23.75 0.90 -0.58
N ASN A 75 25.06 0.64 -0.62
CA ASN A 75 25.62 -0.61 -0.19
C ASN A 75 25.36 -0.81 1.31
N PRO A 76 24.43 -1.71 1.69
CA PRO A 76 24.04 -1.90 3.08
C PRO A 76 25.10 -2.73 3.85
N VAL A 77 26.19 -3.11 3.18
CA VAL A 77 27.33 -3.87 3.71
C VAL A 77 28.66 -3.18 3.38
N SER A 78 28.64 -1.85 3.20
CA SER A 78 29.81 -1.03 2.89
C SER A 78 30.91 -1.09 3.95
N ASP A 79 30.56 -1.47 5.18
CA ASP A 79 31.47 -1.74 6.29
C ASP A 79 32.34 -3.00 6.07
N ARG A 80 31.86 -3.96 5.26
CA ARG A 80 32.48 -5.28 5.07
C ARG A 80 32.91 -5.56 3.64
N PHE A 81 32.17 -5.05 2.66
CA PHE A 81 32.37 -5.36 1.25
C PHE A 81 32.28 -4.10 0.40
N GLU A 82 33.26 -3.91 -0.47
CA GLU A 82 33.17 -2.94 -1.55
C GLU A 82 32.47 -3.60 -2.74
N ILE A 83 31.34 -3.03 -3.17
CA ILE A 83 30.56 -3.52 -4.30
C ILE A 83 30.73 -2.56 -5.48
N LYS A 84 31.37 -3.05 -6.55
CA LYS A 84 31.61 -2.31 -7.79
C LYS A 84 31.35 -3.20 -9.00
N SER A 85 31.06 -2.58 -10.14
CA SER A 85 30.91 -3.27 -11.41
C SER A 85 32.26 -3.55 -12.06
N ALA A 86 32.37 -4.72 -12.70
CA ALA A 86 33.52 -5.14 -13.47
C ALA A 86 33.16 -5.30 -14.95
N ILE A 87 34.11 -5.02 -15.85
CA ILE A 87 33.95 -5.26 -17.28
C ILE A 87 34.34 -6.69 -17.59
N LYS A 88 33.39 -7.47 -18.12
CA LYS A 88 33.63 -8.83 -18.61
C LYS A 88 32.82 -9.07 -19.87
N ASP A 89 33.45 -9.61 -20.91
CA ASP A 89 32.81 -9.91 -22.20
C ASP A 89 31.93 -8.77 -22.74
N HIS A 90 32.49 -7.54 -22.71
CA HIS A 90 31.84 -6.32 -23.22
C HIS A 90 30.56 -5.94 -22.45
N SER A 91 30.39 -6.48 -21.25
CA SER A 91 29.26 -6.23 -20.35
C SER A 91 29.74 -5.76 -18.99
N LEU A 92 28.89 -5.03 -18.28
CA LEU A 92 29.10 -4.70 -16.88
C LEU A 92 28.47 -5.78 -16.02
N ILE A 93 29.26 -6.39 -15.15
CA ILE A 93 28.84 -7.43 -14.22
C ILE A 93 29.04 -6.92 -12.80
N ILE A 94 28.05 -7.15 -11.95
CA ILE A 94 28.12 -6.89 -10.51
C ILE A 94 28.21 -8.26 -9.83
N GLU A 95 29.29 -8.50 -9.10
CA GLU A 95 29.47 -9.73 -8.33
C GLU A 95 29.09 -9.47 -6.87
N TRP A 96 28.16 -10.27 -6.36
CA TRP A 96 27.69 -10.14 -4.98
C TRP A 96 28.55 -10.95 -4.02
N PRO A 97 28.67 -10.51 -2.75
CA PRO A 97 29.21 -11.36 -1.69
C PRO A 97 28.44 -12.68 -1.61
N LYS A 98 29.11 -13.74 -1.15
CA LYS A 98 28.47 -15.04 -0.92
C LYS A 98 27.22 -14.87 -0.03
N ALA A 99 26.17 -15.58 -0.39
CA ALA A 99 24.86 -15.50 0.23
C ALA A 99 24.88 -15.65 1.76
N ASN A 100 25.78 -16.46 2.30
CA ASN A 100 25.93 -16.70 3.74
C ASN A 100 26.62 -15.56 4.51
N MET A 101 27.10 -14.52 3.82
CA MET A 101 27.80 -13.38 4.42
C MET A 101 26.92 -12.13 4.57
N ILE A 102 25.70 -12.16 4.02
CA ILE A 102 24.76 -11.04 4.01
C ILE A 102 23.37 -11.52 4.46
N SER A 103 22.61 -10.65 5.15
CA SER A 103 21.23 -10.98 5.55
C SER A 103 20.30 -11.06 4.33
N ASN A 104 19.12 -11.68 4.49
CA ASN A 104 18.12 -11.74 3.42
C ASN A 104 17.71 -10.32 2.97
N GLY A 105 17.36 -9.42 3.89
CA GLY A 105 17.02 -8.04 3.55
C GLY A 105 18.16 -7.29 2.82
N GLN A 106 19.42 -7.47 3.25
CA GLN A 106 20.58 -6.89 2.55
C GLN A 106 20.70 -7.40 1.11
N ARG A 107 20.50 -8.71 0.91
CA ARG A 107 20.54 -9.34 -0.42
C ARG A 107 19.42 -8.83 -1.31
N ASP A 108 18.22 -8.66 -0.75
CA ASP A 108 17.05 -8.21 -1.49
C ASP A 108 17.26 -6.79 -1.98
N ILE A 109 17.70 -5.87 -1.12
CA ILE A 109 17.98 -4.47 -1.49
C ILE A 109 19.02 -4.37 -2.60
N LEU A 110 20.14 -5.10 -2.47
CA LEU A 110 21.20 -5.11 -3.48
C LEU A 110 20.69 -5.63 -4.83
N THR A 111 19.94 -6.73 -4.80
CA THR A 111 19.32 -7.31 -5.99
C THR A 111 18.32 -6.33 -6.61
N PHE A 112 17.46 -5.73 -5.80
CA PHE A 112 16.46 -4.78 -6.22
C PHE A 112 17.07 -3.57 -6.94
N ILE A 113 18.07 -2.94 -6.33
CA ILE A 113 18.67 -1.75 -6.93
C ILE A 113 19.41 -2.09 -8.22
N SER A 114 20.11 -3.24 -8.28
CA SER A 114 20.73 -3.67 -9.54
C SER A 114 19.71 -3.88 -10.67
N ARG A 115 18.52 -4.41 -10.35
CA ARG A 115 17.42 -4.57 -11.31
C ARG A 115 16.81 -3.23 -11.72
N LEU A 116 16.68 -2.27 -10.81
CA LEU A 116 16.27 -0.91 -11.17
C LEU A 116 17.25 -0.24 -12.11
N MET A 117 18.55 -0.42 -11.86
CA MET A 117 19.60 0.12 -12.71
C MET A 117 19.58 -0.56 -14.08
N GLU A 118 19.41 -1.88 -14.14
CA GLU A 118 19.21 -2.60 -15.40
C GLU A 118 18.00 -2.05 -16.17
N CYS A 119 16.89 -1.79 -15.46
CA CYS A 119 15.68 -1.20 -16.02
C CYS A 119 15.94 0.21 -16.58
N HIS A 120 16.61 1.08 -15.82
CA HIS A 120 16.94 2.44 -16.22
C HIS A 120 17.61 2.50 -17.59
N TYR A 121 18.53 1.58 -17.87
CA TYR A 121 19.27 1.50 -19.13
C TYR A 121 18.60 0.65 -20.22
N LYS A 122 17.39 0.13 -20.03
CA LYS A 122 16.62 -0.47 -21.14
C LYS A 122 16.26 0.63 -22.13
N GLU A 123 16.25 0.32 -23.43
CA GLU A 123 15.91 1.29 -24.49
C GLU A 123 14.41 1.36 -24.79
N SER A 124 13.64 0.37 -24.35
CA SER A 124 12.22 0.24 -24.66
C SER A 124 11.39 1.46 -24.23
N LYS A 125 10.49 1.93 -25.10
CA LYS A 125 9.59 3.06 -24.79
C LYS A 125 8.59 2.75 -23.67
N ALA A 126 8.20 1.49 -23.54
CA ALA A 126 7.33 1.00 -22.48
C ALA A 126 8.04 -0.13 -21.73
N CYS A 127 7.88 -0.16 -20.41
CA CYS A 127 8.48 -1.18 -19.55
C CYS A 127 7.49 -1.60 -18.46
N ILE A 128 7.50 -2.88 -18.11
CA ILE A 128 6.80 -3.42 -16.94
C ILE A 128 7.89 -3.88 -15.97
N LEU A 129 7.78 -3.44 -14.72
CA LEU A 129 8.68 -3.85 -13.64
C LEU A 129 7.86 -4.64 -12.64
N VAL A 130 8.06 -5.95 -12.56
CA VAL A 130 7.38 -6.81 -11.59
C VAL A 130 8.29 -6.99 -10.38
N ILE A 131 7.75 -6.73 -9.20
CA ILE A 131 8.43 -6.83 -7.91
C ILE A 131 7.60 -7.79 -7.07
N ASP A 132 8.17 -8.93 -6.72
CA ASP A 132 7.49 -10.01 -6.03
C ASP A 132 8.07 -10.18 -4.62
N GLU A 133 7.21 -10.10 -3.61
CA GLU A 133 7.52 -10.33 -2.18
C GLU A 133 8.77 -9.60 -1.63
N PHE A 134 9.06 -8.41 -2.15
CA PHE A 134 10.24 -7.65 -1.76
C PHE A 134 10.20 -7.11 -0.32
N PHE A 135 9.01 -6.94 0.24
CA PHE A 135 8.79 -6.16 1.46
C PHE A 135 8.86 -6.96 2.76
N ASP A 136 8.93 -8.28 2.69
CA ASP A 136 8.81 -9.15 3.86
C ASP A 136 10.00 -9.03 4.83
N TYR A 137 11.12 -8.48 4.36
CA TYR A 137 12.38 -8.37 5.11
C TYR A 137 12.88 -6.93 5.28
N LEU A 138 12.06 -5.92 4.96
CA LEU A 138 12.47 -4.53 4.96
C LEU A 138 11.98 -3.77 6.19
N ASP A 139 12.92 -3.10 6.85
CA ASP A 139 12.61 -2.06 7.83
C ASP A 139 12.10 -0.76 7.15
N ASP A 140 11.62 0.17 7.97
CA ASP A 140 11.09 1.46 7.50
C ASP A 140 12.10 2.25 6.64
N ALA A 141 13.40 2.17 6.94
CA ALA A 141 14.44 2.87 6.18
C ALA A 141 14.57 2.31 4.75
N ASN A 142 14.51 0.99 4.61
CA ASN A 142 14.58 0.33 3.31
C ASN A 142 13.32 0.55 2.47
N LEU A 143 12.15 0.69 3.10
CA LEU A 143 10.91 1.10 2.42
C LEU A 143 11.04 2.50 1.79
N VAL A 144 11.61 3.46 2.53
CA VAL A 144 11.85 4.81 2.03
C VAL A 144 12.85 4.80 0.87
N ALA A 145 13.92 4.02 0.98
CA ALA A 145 14.89 3.85 -0.10
C ALA A 145 14.22 3.28 -1.37
N PHE A 146 13.41 2.22 -1.20
CA PHE A 146 12.63 1.65 -2.30
C PHE A 146 11.76 2.69 -3.01
N GLN A 147 10.98 3.46 -2.24
CA GLN A 147 10.09 4.48 -2.78
C GLN A 147 10.87 5.55 -3.56
N TYR A 148 11.99 6.01 -3.00
CA TYR A 148 12.85 7.00 -3.65
C TYR A 148 13.33 6.51 -5.02
N TYR A 149 13.84 5.29 -5.10
CA TYR A 149 14.40 4.75 -6.33
C TYR A 149 13.33 4.45 -7.38
N ILE A 150 12.18 3.87 -7.00
CA ILE A 150 11.05 3.67 -7.91
C ILE A 150 10.55 5.00 -8.46
N SER A 151 10.36 6.00 -7.58
CA SER A 151 9.90 7.33 -7.99
C SER A 151 10.88 8.01 -8.95
N THR A 152 12.18 7.92 -8.65
CA THR A 152 13.24 8.46 -9.51
C THR A 152 13.29 7.76 -10.86
N LEU A 153 13.09 6.43 -10.89
CA LEU A 153 13.01 5.65 -12.13
C LEU A 153 11.80 6.07 -12.98
N ILE A 154 10.62 6.17 -12.37
CA ILE A 154 9.39 6.64 -13.04
C ILE A 154 9.60 8.04 -13.63
N ASP A 155 10.18 8.96 -12.85
CA ASP A 155 10.45 10.32 -13.30
C ASP A 155 11.47 10.38 -14.45
N SER A 156 12.52 9.56 -14.39
CA SER A 156 13.48 9.42 -15.49
C SER A 156 12.80 8.94 -16.78
N TYR A 157 11.94 7.91 -16.69
CA TYR A 157 11.17 7.43 -17.83
C TYR A 157 10.27 8.53 -18.40
N ARG A 158 9.54 9.24 -17.55
CA ARG A 158 8.66 10.34 -17.95
C ARG A 158 9.41 11.47 -18.64
N LYS A 159 10.57 11.91 -18.10
CA LYS A 159 11.43 12.94 -18.72
C LYS A 159 11.89 12.53 -20.11
N ASN A 160 12.17 11.25 -20.30
CA ASN A 160 12.58 10.67 -21.58
C ASN A 160 11.40 10.32 -22.52
N ARG A 161 10.15 10.73 -22.18
CA ARG A 161 8.92 10.39 -22.93
C ARG A 161 8.71 8.88 -23.08
N ARG A 162 9.08 8.13 -22.04
CA ARG A 162 8.91 6.68 -21.89
C ARG A 162 7.92 6.41 -20.76
N ILE A 163 7.42 5.18 -20.73
CA ILE A 163 6.41 4.72 -19.77
C ILE A 163 6.96 3.51 -19.03
N ILE A 164 6.78 3.48 -17.71
CA ILE A 164 7.05 2.31 -16.88
C ILE A 164 5.83 2.02 -16.02
N PHE A 165 5.49 0.75 -15.88
CA PHE A 165 4.43 0.24 -15.01
C PHE A 165 5.06 -0.68 -13.95
N PRO A 166 5.37 -0.15 -12.76
CA PRO A 166 5.73 -0.98 -11.62
C PRO A 166 4.50 -1.75 -11.13
N ILE A 167 4.63 -3.06 -11.00
CA ILE A 167 3.64 -3.97 -10.44
C ILE A 167 4.26 -4.59 -9.21
N LEU A 168 3.67 -4.30 -8.06
CA LEU A 168 4.05 -4.89 -6.80
C LEU A 168 3.10 -6.04 -6.48
N LEU A 169 3.66 -7.22 -6.25
CA LEU A 169 2.97 -8.38 -5.73
C LEU A 169 3.42 -8.57 -4.27
N THR A 170 2.46 -8.50 -3.35
CA THR A 170 2.73 -8.60 -1.91
C THR A 170 1.47 -9.05 -1.18
N HIS A 171 1.66 -9.69 -0.03
CA HIS A 171 0.60 -10.00 0.92
C HIS A 171 0.37 -8.89 1.96
N ILE A 172 1.21 -7.84 1.95
CA ILE A 172 1.11 -6.71 2.87
C ILE A 172 -0.16 -5.91 2.63
N ASP A 173 -0.76 -5.43 3.72
CA ASP A 173 -1.93 -4.57 3.69
C ASP A 173 -1.63 -3.27 2.90
N PRO A 174 -2.42 -2.93 1.88
CA PRO A 174 -2.22 -1.70 1.11
C PRO A 174 -2.25 -0.43 1.97
N ASN A 175 -2.92 -0.42 3.12
CA ASN A 175 -2.91 0.72 4.04
C ASN A 175 -1.50 1.00 4.59
N TYR A 176 -0.71 -0.05 4.84
CA TYR A 176 0.71 0.12 5.18
C TYR A 176 1.45 0.82 4.03
N LEU A 177 1.21 0.41 2.79
CA LEU A 177 1.82 1.06 1.62
C LEU A 177 1.35 2.50 1.38
N LYS A 178 0.09 2.84 1.73
CA LYS A 178 -0.44 4.22 1.65
C LYS A 178 0.27 5.14 2.65
N HIS A 179 0.47 4.67 3.88
CA HIS A 179 1.15 5.44 4.92
C HIS A 179 2.64 5.65 4.65
N PHE A 180 3.30 4.68 4.00
CA PHE A 180 4.75 4.70 3.83
C PHE A 180 5.25 5.06 2.42
N CYS A 181 4.62 4.57 1.35
CA CYS A 181 5.30 4.44 0.06
C CYS A 181 4.70 5.24 -1.11
N PHE A 182 3.39 5.48 -1.17
CA PHE A 182 2.80 6.09 -2.37
C PHE A 182 1.67 7.06 -2.05
N ASN A 183 1.62 8.19 -2.77
CA ASN A 183 0.44 9.04 -2.78
C ASN A 183 -0.77 8.21 -3.24
N ASP A 184 -1.88 8.28 -2.51
CA ASP A 184 -3.12 7.54 -2.78
C ASP A 184 -3.57 7.63 -4.25
N LYS A 185 -3.28 8.74 -4.93
CA LYS A 185 -3.66 8.96 -6.34
C LYS A 185 -2.79 8.19 -7.35
N ARG A 186 -1.68 7.60 -6.92
CA ARG A 186 -0.70 6.90 -7.78
C ARG A 186 -0.77 5.38 -7.65
N LEU A 187 -1.38 4.86 -6.58
CA LEU A 187 -1.46 3.43 -6.32
C LEU A 187 -2.77 2.87 -6.88
N ASN A 188 -2.67 1.82 -7.70
CA ASN A 188 -3.83 1.04 -8.12
C ASN A 188 -3.77 -0.32 -7.43
N ILE A 189 -4.71 -0.58 -6.52
CA ILE A 189 -4.74 -1.79 -5.70
C ILE A 189 -5.61 -2.84 -6.40
N CYS A 190 -5.01 -3.98 -6.72
CA CYS A 190 -5.70 -5.13 -7.29
C CYS A 190 -5.56 -6.34 -6.37
N TYR A 191 -6.66 -6.79 -5.76
CA TYR A 191 -6.69 -8.02 -5.00
C TYR A 191 -7.01 -9.19 -5.93
N LEU A 192 -6.16 -10.22 -5.92
CA LEU A 192 -6.32 -11.40 -6.79
C LEU A 192 -7.40 -12.37 -6.28
N LYS A 193 -7.64 -12.41 -4.96
CA LYS A 193 -8.61 -13.31 -4.34
C LYS A 193 -10.02 -12.73 -4.45
N ASN A 194 -10.95 -13.54 -4.95
CA ASN A 194 -12.38 -13.24 -4.83
C ASN A 194 -12.80 -13.31 -3.36
N TYR A 195 -13.45 -12.25 -2.88
CA TYR A 195 -13.96 -12.16 -1.51
C TYR A 195 -15.49 -12.18 -1.49
N LYS A 196 -16.06 -12.70 -0.40
CA LYS A 196 -17.53 -12.86 -0.27
C LYS A 196 -18.21 -11.79 0.58
N GLY A 197 -17.48 -11.13 1.48
CA GLY A 197 -18.07 -10.08 2.31
C GLY A 197 -18.33 -8.81 1.51
N LYS A 198 -19.55 -8.29 1.64
CA LYS A 198 -19.97 -7.04 1.03
C LYS A 198 -20.71 -6.23 2.07
N ILE A 199 -20.16 -5.09 2.44
CA ILE A 199 -20.86 -4.13 3.30
C ILE A 199 -22.04 -3.60 2.52
N SER A 200 -23.23 -3.72 3.09
CA SER A 200 -24.45 -3.17 2.48
C SER A 200 -24.50 -1.65 2.62
N ASP A 201 -25.08 -0.94 1.64
CA ASP A 201 -25.21 0.52 1.69
C ASP A 201 -25.92 0.99 2.98
N LYS A 202 -26.94 0.24 3.40
CA LYS A 202 -27.67 0.47 4.66
C LYS A 202 -26.75 0.37 5.89
N MET A 203 -25.85 -0.62 5.91
CA MET A 203 -24.88 -0.79 7.00
C MET A 203 -23.83 0.33 6.98
N ALA A 204 -23.32 0.69 5.81
CA ALA A 204 -22.37 1.80 5.66
C ALA A 204 -22.98 3.13 6.13
N GLN A 205 -24.23 3.41 5.76
CA GLN A 205 -24.97 4.60 6.21
C GLN A 205 -25.19 4.61 7.72
N PHE A 206 -25.61 3.47 8.31
CA PHE A 206 -25.78 3.34 9.75
C PHE A 206 -24.48 3.59 10.52
N ILE A 207 -23.39 2.94 10.12
CA ILE A 207 -22.08 3.09 10.78
C ILE A 207 -21.51 4.50 10.58
N GLY A 208 -21.75 5.14 9.43
CA GLY A 208 -21.37 6.53 9.18
C GLY A 208 -22.17 7.55 9.99
N ALA A 209 -23.43 7.25 10.31
CA ALA A 209 -24.29 8.12 11.10
C ALA A 209 -24.13 7.97 12.63
N ARG A 210 -23.38 6.97 13.11
CA ARG A 210 -23.32 6.63 14.55
C ARG A 210 -22.86 7.76 15.46
N GLU A 211 -22.03 8.69 14.96
CA GLU A 211 -21.54 9.82 15.75
C GLU A 211 -22.52 11.00 15.78
N ASN A 212 -23.66 10.87 15.08
CA ASN A 212 -24.70 11.87 15.11
C ASN A 212 -25.35 11.96 16.49
N LEU A 213 -25.42 13.17 17.04
CA LEU A 213 -25.91 13.44 18.39
C LEU A 213 -27.32 12.88 18.66
N LEU A 214 -28.18 12.75 17.66
CA LEU A 214 -29.54 12.22 17.81
C LEU A 214 -29.56 10.75 18.22
N ILE A 215 -28.62 9.94 17.72
CA ILE A 215 -28.63 8.48 17.92
C ILE A 215 -27.39 7.96 18.66
N LYS A 216 -26.34 8.78 18.80
CA LYS A 216 -25.01 8.35 19.28
C LYS A 216 -25.07 7.51 20.55
N ASN A 217 -25.69 8.03 21.60
CA ASN A 217 -25.72 7.34 22.90
C ASN A 217 -26.51 6.03 22.82
N ALA A 218 -27.62 6.01 22.08
CA ALA A 218 -28.43 4.80 21.93
C ALA A 218 -27.71 3.74 21.09
N VAL A 219 -27.06 4.16 19.99
CA VAL A 219 -26.32 3.27 19.09
C VAL A 219 -25.09 2.69 19.76
N ASP A 220 -24.30 3.53 20.42
CA ASP A 220 -23.10 3.08 21.13
C ASP A 220 -23.48 2.03 22.19
N THR A 221 -24.39 2.38 23.10
CA THR A 221 -24.74 1.52 24.24
C THR A 221 -25.51 0.25 23.85
N TYR A 222 -26.51 0.34 22.97
CA TYR A 222 -27.48 -0.75 22.75
C TYR A 222 -27.35 -1.47 21.41
N TYR A 223 -26.66 -0.88 20.41
CA TYR A 223 -26.52 -1.48 19.08
C TYR A 223 -25.13 -2.05 18.82
N LEU A 224 -24.08 -1.36 19.26
CA LEU A 224 -22.68 -1.75 19.00
C LEU A 224 -22.04 -2.49 20.17
N HIS A 225 -22.61 -2.35 21.36
CA HIS A 225 -22.16 -2.97 22.60
C HIS A 225 -23.26 -3.87 23.19
N TYR A 226 -22.86 -4.80 24.07
CA TYR A 226 -23.84 -5.64 24.76
C TYR A 226 -24.56 -4.84 25.85
N HIS A 227 -25.88 -5.00 25.90
CA HIS A 227 -26.71 -4.50 26.97
C HIS A 227 -27.92 -5.45 27.15
N PRO A 228 -28.35 -5.79 28.38
CA PRO A 228 -29.48 -6.70 28.59
C PRO A 228 -30.83 -6.08 28.19
N ASN A 229 -30.98 -4.75 28.34
CA ASN A 229 -32.25 -4.04 28.13
C ASN A 229 -32.47 -3.54 26.68
N ILE A 230 -32.10 -4.32 25.66
CA ILE A 230 -32.30 -3.91 24.24
C ILE A 230 -33.77 -3.82 23.83
N ASP A 231 -34.67 -4.51 24.54
CA ASP A 231 -36.11 -4.52 24.24
C ASP A 231 -36.83 -3.25 24.73
N THR A 232 -36.18 -2.41 25.55
CA THR A 232 -36.78 -1.18 26.10
C THR A 232 -36.48 0.07 25.29
N ILE A 233 -35.68 -0.05 24.23
CA ILE A 233 -35.20 1.09 23.43
C ILE A 233 -35.86 1.05 22.05
N ASP A 234 -36.42 2.18 21.65
CA ASP A 234 -36.94 2.41 20.30
C ASP A 234 -36.51 3.82 19.86
N ILE A 235 -35.73 3.88 18.78
CA ILE A 235 -35.22 5.10 18.17
C ILE A 235 -35.65 5.19 16.69
N THR A 236 -36.81 4.63 16.37
CA THR A 236 -37.34 4.57 15.00
C THR A 236 -37.57 5.96 14.41
N GLU A 237 -38.02 6.94 15.21
CA GLU A 237 -38.26 8.30 14.73
C GLU A 237 -36.94 9.05 14.44
N GLU A 238 -35.89 8.84 15.23
CA GLU A 238 -34.55 9.37 14.98
C GLU A 238 -33.95 8.76 13.72
N PHE A 239 -34.13 7.44 13.52
CA PHE A 239 -33.76 6.76 12.28
C PHE A 239 -34.46 7.36 11.06
N LYS A 240 -35.76 7.67 11.19
CA LYS A 240 -36.55 8.33 10.14
C LYS A 240 -36.01 9.73 9.83
N GLN A 241 -35.70 10.53 10.84
CA GLN A 241 -35.11 11.86 10.67
C GLN A 241 -33.76 11.82 9.96
N LEU A 242 -32.94 10.81 10.25
CA LEU A 242 -31.63 10.61 9.63
C LEU A 242 -31.68 9.83 8.31
N SER A 243 -32.88 9.50 7.81
CA SER A 243 -33.06 8.69 6.60
C SER A 243 -32.34 7.33 6.65
N LEU A 244 -32.25 6.73 7.83
CA LEU A 244 -31.67 5.41 8.07
C LEU A 244 -32.69 4.29 7.85
N ASN A 245 -32.21 3.05 7.82
CA ASN A 245 -33.06 1.88 7.59
C ASN A 245 -34.01 1.62 8.79
N LEU A 246 -35.30 1.92 8.61
CA LEU A 246 -36.33 1.80 9.65
C LEU A 246 -36.50 0.38 10.23
N ASP A 247 -36.16 -0.67 9.47
CA ASP A 247 -36.17 -2.05 9.99
C ASP A 247 -35.23 -2.26 11.19
N TRP A 248 -34.32 -1.31 11.43
CA TRP A 248 -33.33 -1.32 12.51
C TRP A 248 -33.64 -0.28 13.60
N GLY A 249 -34.85 0.31 13.61
CA GLY A 249 -35.25 1.32 14.59
C GLY A 249 -35.26 0.85 16.05
N THR A 250 -35.22 -0.46 16.30
CA THR A 250 -35.00 -1.05 17.63
C THR A 250 -33.71 -1.88 17.67
N PRO A 251 -32.93 -1.86 18.78
CA PRO A 251 -31.68 -2.61 18.87
C PRO A 251 -31.90 -4.12 18.74
N ARG A 252 -33.04 -4.64 19.22
CA ARG A 252 -33.42 -6.05 19.03
C ARG A 252 -33.49 -6.46 17.55
N MET A 253 -34.11 -5.63 16.72
CA MET A 253 -34.25 -5.91 15.30
C MET A 253 -32.90 -5.82 14.57
N PHE A 254 -32.07 -4.85 14.95
CA PHE A 254 -30.70 -4.74 14.47
C PHE A 254 -29.86 -5.95 14.87
N LYS A 255 -29.91 -6.39 16.14
CA LYS A 255 -29.22 -7.59 16.63
C LYS A 255 -29.60 -8.82 15.81
N LYS A 256 -30.90 -9.03 15.56
CA LYS A 256 -31.39 -10.13 14.72
C LYS A 256 -30.82 -10.08 13.29
N LYS A 257 -30.65 -8.88 12.73
CA LYS A 257 -30.03 -8.69 11.41
C LYS A 257 -28.55 -9.05 11.45
N VAL A 258 -27.77 -8.58 12.42
CA VAL A 258 -26.33 -8.87 12.48
C VAL A 258 -26.04 -10.35 12.76
N ASP A 259 -26.82 -10.98 13.64
CA ASP A 259 -26.72 -12.42 13.93
C ASP A 259 -27.09 -13.28 12.70
N ARG A 260 -27.97 -12.78 11.82
CA ARG A 260 -28.27 -13.44 10.54
C ARG A 260 -27.08 -13.38 9.59
N GLU A 261 -26.36 -12.26 9.53
CA GLU A 261 -25.16 -12.14 8.70
C GLU A 261 -24.01 -12.98 9.24
N LEU A 262 -23.85 -13.06 10.56
CA LEU A 262 -22.93 -14.01 11.20
C LEU A 262 -23.22 -15.46 10.83
N ARG A 263 -24.49 -15.89 10.91
CA ARG A 263 -24.89 -17.24 10.51
C ARG A 263 -24.56 -17.55 9.06
N LYS A 264 -24.81 -16.61 8.14
CA LYS A 264 -24.41 -16.78 6.74
C LYS A 264 -22.90 -16.98 6.61
N TYR A 265 -22.12 -16.16 7.31
CA TYR A 265 -20.65 -16.26 7.31
C TYR A 265 -20.14 -17.61 7.84
N LEU A 266 -20.70 -18.09 8.96
CA LEU A 266 -20.24 -19.31 9.62
C LEU A 266 -20.74 -20.60 8.96
N LEU A 267 -22.01 -20.62 8.54
CA LEU A 267 -22.76 -21.84 8.23
C LEU A 267 -23.19 -21.97 6.76
N GLU A 268 -23.12 -20.90 5.96
CA GLU A 268 -23.62 -20.91 4.58
C GLU A 268 -22.48 -20.63 3.58
N PRO A 269 -21.58 -21.61 3.34
CA PRO A 269 -20.42 -21.41 2.47
C PRO A 269 -20.83 -20.94 1.07
N GLY A 270 -20.10 -19.95 0.55
CA GLY A 270 -20.33 -19.37 -0.77
C GLY A 270 -21.35 -18.22 -0.81
N LYS A 271 -22.16 -18.01 0.24
CA LYS A 271 -23.07 -16.86 0.31
C LYS A 271 -22.32 -15.57 0.68
N THR A 272 -22.82 -14.46 0.15
CA THR A 272 -22.37 -13.12 0.55
C THR A 272 -22.92 -12.76 1.92
N TYR A 273 -22.10 -12.11 2.73
CA TYR A 273 -22.43 -11.65 4.07
C TYR A 273 -21.94 -10.21 4.26
N ASP A 274 -22.46 -9.52 5.26
CA ASP A 274 -21.97 -8.19 5.63
C ASP A 274 -20.86 -8.31 6.70
N PRO A 275 -19.59 -8.00 6.38
CA PRO A 275 -18.49 -8.22 7.31
C PRO A 275 -18.52 -7.25 8.51
N LEU A 276 -19.12 -6.07 8.38
CA LEU A 276 -19.31 -5.17 9.53
C LEU A 276 -20.35 -5.74 10.49
N ALA A 277 -21.43 -6.30 9.96
CA ALA A 277 -22.42 -6.99 10.77
C ALA A 277 -21.80 -8.16 11.56
N VAL A 278 -20.92 -8.94 10.92
CA VAL A 278 -20.15 -10.01 11.58
C VAL A 278 -19.33 -9.45 12.75
N CYS A 279 -18.58 -8.36 12.52
CA CYS A 279 -17.78 -7.72 13.56
C CYS A 279 -18.62 -7.25 14.76
N VAL A 280 -19.77 -6.61 14.50
CA VAL A 280 -20.70 -6.17 15.55
C VAL A 280 -21.24 -7.36 16.34
N SER A 281 -21.66 -8.43 15.68
CA SER A 281 -22.17 -9.63 16.35
C SER A 281 -21.11 -10.30 17.23
N ILE A 282 -19.85 -10.37 16.77
CA ILE A 282 -18.71 -10.85 17.56
C ILE A 282 -18.49 -10.00 18.81
N ARG A 283 -18.44 -8.66 18.66
CA ARG A 283 -18.24 -7.74 19.77
C ARG A 283 -19.33 -7.90 20.84
N ILE A 284 -20.59 -7.89 20.42
CA ILE A 284 -21.74 -8.07 21.33
C ILE A 284 -21.63 -9.41 22.05
N LYS A 285 -21.24 -10.48 21.33
CA LYS A 285 -21.17 -11.82 21.94
C LYS A 285 -20.05 -11.94 22.97
N ILE A 286 -18.89 -11.35 22.69
CA ILE A 286 -17.76 -11.30 23.63
C ILE A 286 -18.17 -10.56 24.92
N GLU A 287 -18.81 -9.41 24.78
CA GLU A 287 -19.29 -8.64 25.94
C GLU A 287 -20.41 -9.36 26.70
N GLU A 288 -21.33 -10.01 26.00
CA GLU A 288 -22.38 -10.85 26.59
C GLU A 288 -21.78 -11.97 27.44
N ASN A 289 -20.81 -12.71 26.89
CA ASN A 289 -20.18 -13.81 27.59
C ASN A 289 -19.46 -13.31 28.84
N ALA A 290 -18.66 -12.23 28.74
CA ALA A 290 -17.99 -11.63 29.89
C ALA A 290 -18.98 -11.14 30.96
N TYR A 291 -20.06 -10.46 30.56
CA TYR A 291 -21.11 -10.00 31.46
C TYR A 291 -21.80 -11.13 32.22
N ASN A 292 -22.06 -12.26 31.54
CA ASN A 292 -22.73 -13.41 32.13
C ASN A 292 -21.88 -14.12 33.19
N TYR A 293 -20.55 -13.94 33.19
CA TYR A 293 -19.66 -14.46 34.23
C TYR A 293 -19.53 -13.52 35.44
N ILE A 294 -20.06 -12.30 35.38
CA ILE A 294 -20.12 -11.41 36.54
C ILE A 294 -21.29 -11.87 37.42
N ASP A 295 -21.06 -12.13 38.71
CA ASP A 295 -22.13 -12.53 39.63
C ASP A 295 -22.83 -11.32 40.26
N ALA A 296 -22.05 -10.35 40.76
CA ALA A 296 -22.61 -9.24 41.53
C ALA A 296 -23.25 -8.17 40.64
N ASP A 297 -24.49 -7.78 40.96
CA ASP A 297 -25.23 -6.77 40.20
C ASP A 297 -24.53 -5.41 40.15
N ALA A 298 -23.83 -5.01 41.23
CA ALA A 298 -23.04 -3.78 41.23
C ALA A 298 -21.93 -3.81 40.17
N HIS A 299 -21.23 -4.94 40.04
CA HIS A 299 -20.19 -5.10 39.03
C HIS A 299 -20.77 -5.20 37.61
N LYS A 300 -21.96 -5.77 37.44
CA LYS A 300 -22.69 -5.76 36.16
C LYS A 300 -23.02 -4.35 35.71
N GLN A 301 -23.50 -3.49 36.61
CA GLN A 301 -23.79 -2.09 36.28
C GLN A 301 -22.53 -1.34 35.86
N GLU A 302 -21.44 -1.48 36.61
CA GLU A 302 -20.17 -0.83 36.28
C GLU A 302 -19.60 -1.32 34.93
N PHE A 303 -19.71 -2.62 34.64
CA PHE A 303 -19.34 -3.18 33.34
C PHE A 303 -20.13 -2.57 32.18
N LEU A 304 -21.44 -2.34 32.36
CA LEU A 304 -22.28 -1.73 31.33
C LEU A 304 -21.95 -0.24 31.10
N ILE A 305 -21.51 0.47 32.14
CA ILE A 305 -21.10 1.89 32.07
C ILE A 305 -19.70 2.05 31.47
N THR A 306 -18.83 1.06 31.65
CA THR A 306 -17.45 1.07 31.12
C THR A 306 -17.46 1.20 29.59
N HIS A 307 -16.79 2.23 29.08
CA HIS A 307 -16.74 2.50 27.64
C HIS A 307 -15.60 1.72 26.97
N GLY A 308 -15.92 1.04 25.87
CA GLY A 308 -14.95 0.26 25.10
C GLY A 308 -14.90 -1.22 25.52
N THR A 309 -14.81 -2.10 24.53
CA THR A 309 -14.82 -3.55 24.77
C THR A 309 -13.57 -4.00 25.53
N THR A 310 -12.39 -3.46 25.19
CA THR A 310 -11.13 -3.83 25.85
C THR A 310 -11.17 -3.47 27.33
N GLU A 311 -11.66 -2.28 27.64
CA GLU A 311 -11.80 -1.75 28.99
C GLU A 311 -12.81 -2.58 29.80
N LYS A 312 -13.93 -2.95 29.19
CA LYS A 312 -14.91 -3.88 29.77
C LYS A 312 -14.30 -5.24 30.12
N LEU A 313 -13.51 -5.82 29.20
CA LEU A 313 -12.84 -7.10 29.44
C LEU A 313 -11.80 -7.00 30.55
N ASN A 314 -11.01 -5.92 30.58
CA ASN A 314 -10.04 -5.66 31.66
C ASN A 314 -10.74 -5.49 33.00
N TYR A 315 -11.84 -4.74 33.05
CA TYR A 315 -12.64 -4.60 34.26
C TYR A 315 -13.17 -5.95 34.76
N ALA A 316 -13.71 -6.79 33.87
CA ALA A 316 -14.15 -8.14 34.22
C ALA A 316 -12.99 -8.98 34.78
N HIS A 317 -11.82 -8.89 34.16
CA HIS A 317 -10.61 -9.57 34.64
C HIS A 317 -10.19 -9.10 36.04
N ASP A 318 -10.22 -7.79 36.30
CA ASP A 318 -9.90 -7.21 37.61
C ASP A 318 -10.87 -7.65 38.70
N GLN A 319 -12.12 -8.00 38.34
CA GLN A 319 -13.09 -8.62 39.26
C GLN A 319 -12.88 -10.13 39.45
N GLY A 320 -11.78 -10.70 38.94
CA GLY A 320 -11.43 -12.12 39.09
C GLY A 320 -12.05 -13.04 38.06
N ILE A 321 -12.65 -12.52 36.99
CA ILE A 321 -13.22 -13.33 35.90
C ILE A 321 -12.10 -13.79 34.97
N VAL A 322 -12.14 -15.07 34.61
CA VAL A 322 -11.23 -15.63 33.61
C VAL A 322 -11.76 -15.27 32.23
N VAL A 323 -11.19 -14.21 31.64
CA VAL A 323 -11.48 -13.80 30.26
C VAL A 323 -10.56 -14.57 29.30
N PRO A 324 -11.09 -15.32 28.32
CA PRO A 324 -10.26 -16.01 27.34
C PRO A 324 -9.44 -15.04 26.49
N GLU A 325 -8.16 -15.35 26.26
CA GLU A 325 -7.26 -14.56 25.39
C GLU A 325 -7.83 -14.38 23.97
N THR A 326 -8.61 -15.37 23.50
CA THR A 326 -9.30 -15.31 22.21
C THR A 326 -10.21 -14.08 22.08
N TYR A 327 -10.75 -13.55 23.18
CA TYR A 327 -11.61 -12.36 23.15
C TYR A 327 -10.80 -11.12 22.77
N TYR A 328 -9.60 -10.98 23.35
CA TYR A 328 -8.66 -9.90 23.02
C TYR A 328 -8.12 -10.03 21.58
N LEU A 329 -7.77 -11.25 21.16
CA LEU A 329 -7.28 -11.52 19.80
C LEU A 329 -8.33 -11.16 18.73
N LEU A 330 -9.59 -11.52 18.95
CA LEU A 330 -10.69 -11.13 18.05
C LEU A 330 -10.90 -9.61 18.04
N GLY A 331 -10.52 -8.89 19.11
CA GLY A 331 -10.52 -7.43 19.19
C GLY A 331 -9.73 -6.74 18.07
N ILE A 332 -8.66 -7.35 17.60
CA ILE A 332 -7.84 -6.85 16.49
C ILE A 332 -8.65 -6.81 15.17
N ILE A 333 -9.68 -7.65 15.07
CA ILE A 333 -10.50 -7.81 13.86
C ILE A 333 -11.71 -6.88 13.89
N TYR A 334 -12.48 -6.86 14.99
CA TYR A 334 -13.75 -6.11 15.03
C TYR A 334 -13.59 -4.63 15.38
N ASN A 335 -12.48 -4.19 15.98
CA ASN A 335 -12.29 -2.78 16.37
C ASN A 335 -11.89 -1.88 15.19
N HIS A 336 -10.91 -2.29 14.40
CA HIS A 336 -10.33 -1.51 13.29
C HIS A 336 -11.34 -0.96 12.26
N PRO A 337 -12.40 -1.69 11.86
CA PRO A 337 -13.26 -1.26 10.76
C PRO A 337 -14.38 -0.31 11.15
N LEU A 338 -14.78 -0.33 12.43
CA LEU A 338 -15.83 0.54 12.91
C LEU A 338 -15.35 1.99 12.84
N HIS A 339 -14.07 2.31 13.04
CA HIS A 339 -13.58 3.69 13.01
C HIS A 339 -13.46 4.34 11.61
N ILE A 340 -13.59 3.59 10.52
CA ILE A 340 -13.31 4.07 9.15
C ILE A 340 -14.52 3.79 8.25
N ALA A 341 -15.53 4.67 8.29
CA ALA A 341 -16.70 4.57 7.42
C ALA A 341 -16.43 5.29 6.08
N GLY A 342 -16.61 4.60 4.94
CA GLY A 342 -16.75 5.26 3.63
C GLY A 342 -15.99 4.68 2.42
N ASP A 343 -15.09 3.69 2.60
CA ASP A 343 -14.28 3.16 1.49
C ASP A 343 -14.72 1.73 1.08
N ASN A 344 -14.87 1.50 -0.23
CA ASN A 344 -15.09 0.17 -0.83
C ASN A 344 -13.95 -0.82 -0.50
N ASP A 345 -12.76 -0.31 -0.17
CA ASP A 345 -11.61 -1.10 0.26
C ASP A 345 -11.87 -1.80 1.62
N MET A 346 -12.71 -1.23 2.48
CA MET A 346 -13.00 -1.79 3.82
C MET A 346 -13.71 -3.14 3.76
N SER A 347 -14.67 -3.32 2.84
CA SER A 347 -15.34 -4.62 2.64
C SER A 347 -14.32 -5.71 2.33
N LYS A 348 -13.31 -5.38 1.51
CA LYS A 348 -12.31 -6.32 1.01
C LYS A 348 -11.35 -6.74 2.12
N GLN A 349 -10.74 -5.77 2.79
CA GLN A 349 -9.76 -6.01 3.85
C GLN A 349 -10.36 -6.85 4.99
N LEU A 350 -11.58 -6.49 5.41
CA LEU A 350 -12.28 -7.26 6.42
C LEU A 350 -12.61 -8.68 5.99
N SER A 351 -13.12 -8.84 4.77
CA SER A 351 -13.45 -10.16 4.24
C SER A 351 -12.23 -11.07 4.20
N MET A 352 -11.07 -10.53 3.81
CA MET A 352 -9.82 -11.31 3.78
C MET A 352 -9.40 -11.79 5.18
N LYS A 353 -9.53 -10.94 6.20
CA LYS A 353 -9.26 -11.32 7.61
C LYS A 353 -10.25 -12.39 8.07
N LEU A 354 -11.55 -12.20 7.82
CA LEU A 354 -12.61 -13.13 8.23
C LEU A 354 -12.56 -14.47 7.47
N GLU A 355 -11.97 -14.54 6.29
CA GLU A 355 -11.79 -15.78 5.53
C GLU A 355 -10.66 -16.67 6.06
N ASN A 356 -9.89 -16.22 7.06
CA ASN A 356 -8.91 -17.06 7.73
C ASN A 356 -9.62 -18.13 8.59
N GLU A 357 -9.29 -19.40 8.37
CA GLU A 357 -9.98 -20.52 9.05
C GLU A 357 -9.74 -20.55 10.57
N THR A 358 -8.57 -20.13 11.04
CA THR A 358 -8.29 -20.00 12.49
C THR A 358 -9.18 -18.93 13.10
N ILE A 359 -9.29 -17.76 12.46
CA ILE A 359 -10.22 -16.68 12.87
C ILE A 359 -11.65 -17.21 12.89
N LYS A 360 -12.07 -17.91 11.84
CA LYS A 360 -13.41 -18.48 11.75
C LYS A 360 -13.68 -19.49 12.87
N SER A 361 -12.71 -20.32 13.22
CA SER A 361 -12.80 -21.26 14.35
C SER A 361 -12.94 -20.51 15.68
N MET A 362 -12.09 -19.51 15.94
CA MET A 362 -12.18 -18.68 17.15
C MET A 362 -13.56 -18.04 17.30
N ILE A 363 -14.14 -17.54 16.20
CA ILE A 363 -15.48 -16.96 16.20
C ILE A 363 -16.55 -18.03 16.51
N ARG A 364 -16.46 -19.25 15.95
CA ARG A 364 -17.43 -20.32 16.23
C ARG A 364 -17.48 -20.67 17.72
N HIS A 365 -16.31 -20.76 18.36
CA HIS A 365 -16.20 -21.09 19.79
C HIS A 365 -16.83 -20.06 20.73
N LEU A 366 -17.19 -18.85 20.26
CA LEU A 366 -17.91 -17.89 21.11
C LEU A 366 -19.36 -18.33 21.40
N TRP A 367 -19.91 -19.26 20.62
CA TRP A 367 -21.27 -19.79 20.72
C TRP A 367 -21.34 -21.26 21.18
N GLU A 368 -20.19 -21.85 21.51
CA GLU A 368 -20.08 -23.15 22.17
C GLU A 368 -19.92 -22.94 23.68
#